data_AF-A0A2T7EAF7-F1
#
_entry.id   AF-A0A2T7EAF7-F1
#
_cell.length_a   1.000
_cell.length_b   1.000
_cell.length_c   1.000
_cell.angle_alpha   90.00
_cell.angle_beta   90.00
_cell.angle_gamma   90.00
#
_symmetry.space_group_name_H-M   'P 1'
#
loop_
_entity.id
_entity.type
_entity.pdbx_description
1 polymer ?
#
loop_
_entity_poly.entity_id
_entity_poly.type
_entity_poly.pdbx_seq_one_letter_code
_entity_poly.pdbx_strand_id
1 'polypeptide(L)'
;MSSVTTKLSNTAAIASSEVQALVADMRKALGSMKSLAVEYERDGKSDKVQKLEEMVLEMVASYEDCTALTQAIKAVPEVYQPSDQSTDFKTLIEAEVNKIKEASSASGQNHPLFRQFRESVWNVHHAGQPMPGEEQEDIVMTSTQMSILNVTCPLTGKPVIELVDPVRCVDCRHIYEKGPVMHYIRSKKPPQCPIAGCPRVLQIGKVICDPLLRIEIDELRSSEPAVPNGTNIEDFTDLLDEDDE
;
A
#
# COMPACT_ATOMS: atom_id res chain seq x y z
N MET A 1 -12.42 -26.10 16.47
CA MET A 1 -11.81 -26.25 15.12
C MET A 1 -11.19 -27.64 15.04
N SER A 2 -11.42 -28.35 13.93
CA SER A 2 -10.85 -29.69 13.71
C SER A 2 -9.31 -29.62 13.69
N SER A 3 -8.64 -30.64 14.22
CA SER A 3 -7.17 -30.80 14.17
C SER A 3 -6.61 -30.63 12.75
N VAL A 4 -7.39 -31.00 11.73
CA VAL A 4 -7.04 -30.87 10.30
C VAL A 4 -7.08 -29.41 9.84
N THR A 5 -8.13 -28.65 10.19
CA THR A 5 -8.26 -27.22 9.84
C THR A 5 -7.12 -26.39 10.44
N THR A 6 -6.70 -26.70 11.67
CA THR A 6 -5.56 -26.02 12.31
C THR A 6 -4.25 -26.31 11.57
N LYS A 7 -4.02 -27.57 11.17
CA LYS A 7 -2.84 -27.93 10.36
C LYS A 7 -2.84 -27.22 9.01
N LEU A 8 -3.98 -27.21 8.32
CA LEU A 8 -4.15 -26.54 7.04
C LEU A 8 -3.88 -25.03 7.14
N SER A 9 -4.41 -24.39 8.20
CA SER A 9 -4.17 -22.97 8.47
C SER A 9 -2.68 -22.66 8.70
N ASN A 10 -1.98 -23.51 9.46
CA ASN A 10 -0.55 -23.34 9.71
C ASN A 10 0.27 -23.52 8.43
N THR A 11 -0.03 -24.54 7.61
CA THR A 11 0.65 -24.75 6.33
C THR A 11 0.40 -23.61 5.36
N ALA A 12 -0.84 -23.13 5.28
CA ALA A 12 -1.21 -21.96 4.47
C ALA A 12 -0.45 -20.70 4.92
N ALA A 13 -0.32 -20.49 6.24
CA ALA A 13 0.44 -19.37 6.78
C ALA A 13 1.91 -19.43 6.36
N ILE A 14 2.56 -20.59 6.47
CA ILE A 14 3.97 -20.79 6.07
C ILE A 14 4.15 -20.55 4.57
N ALA A 15 3.36 -21.23 3.72
CA ALA A 15 3.45 -21.08 2.27
C ALA A 15 3.19 -19.63 1.83
N SER A 16 2.21 -18.97 2.45
CA SER A 16 1.91 -17.57 2.14
C SER A 16 3.02 -16.61 2.57
N SER A 17 3.79 -16.93 3.60
CA SER A 17 4.89 -16.09 4.08
C SER A 17 6.05 -16.02 3.07
N GLU A 18 6.34 -17.13 2.38
CA GLU A 18 7.38 -17.18 1.35
C GLU A 18 6.99 -16.32 0.14
N VAL A 19 5.73 -16.45 -0.33
CA VAL A 19 5.22 -15.63 -1.43
C VAL A 19 5.18 -14.15 -1.04
N GLN A 20 4.84 -13.81 0.21
CA GLN A 20 4.89 -12.44 0.69
C GLN A 20 6.31 -11.84 0.67
N ALA A 21 7.34 -12.64 0.93
CA ALA A 21 8.73 -12.19 0.81
C ALA A 21 9.09 -11.89 -0.66
N LEU A 22 8.67 -12.76 -1.59
CA LEU A 22 8.86 -12.52 -3.02
C LEU A 22 8.15 -11.24 -3.50
N VAL A 23 6.88 -11.05 -3.10
CA VAL A 23 6.09 -9.85 -3.41
C VAL A 23 6.77 -8.57 -2.89
N ALA A 24 7.38 -8.64 -1.70
CA ALA A 24 8.16 -7.56 -1.13
C ALA A 24 9.42 -7.24 -1.97
N ASP A 25 10.15 -8.26 -2.42
CA ASP A 25 11.32 -8.05 -3.27
C ASP A 25 10.94 -7.53 -4.67
N MET A 26 9.79 -7.97 -5.21
CA MET A 26 9.24 -7.43 -6.45
C MET A 26 8.94 -5.93 -6.34
N ARG A 27 8.32 -5.48 -5.24
CA ARG A 27 8.10 -4.04 -5.02
C ARG A 27 9.39 -3.24 -4.96
N LYS A 28 10.42 -3.73 -4.26
CA LYS A 28 11.73 -3.05 -4.22
C LYS A 28 12.33 -2.92 -5.63
N ALA A 29 12.26 -3.98 -6.43
CA ALA A 29 12.74 -3.95 -7.81
C ALA A 29 11.95 -2.98 -8.70
N LEU A 30 10.63 -2.89 -8.53
CA LEU A 30 9.80 -1.85 -9.17
C LEU A 30 10.24 -0.43 -8.76
N GLY A 31 10.55 -0.22 -7.47
CA GLY A 31 11.13 1.03 -6.99
C GLY A 31 12.46 1.37 -7.65
N SER A 32 13.37 0.40 -7.78
CA SER A 32 14.65 0.58 -8.48
C SER A 32 14.47 0.89 -9.96
N MET A 33 13.57 0.19 -10.66
CA MET A 33 13.25 0.45 -12.06
C MET A 33 12.69 1.86 -12.27
N LYS A 34 11.82 2.32 -11.36
CA LYS A 34 11.30 3.69 -11.34
C LYS A 34 12.41 4.73 -11.21
N SER A 35 13.31 4.57 -10.24
CA SER A 35 14.44 5.48 -10.06
C SER A 35 15.35 5.51 -11.29
N LEU A 36 15.62 4.35 -11.90
CA LEU A 36 16.43 4.26 -13.11
C LEU A 36 15.74 4.92 -14.32
N ALA A 37 14.42 4.79 -14.44
CA ALA A 37 13.65 5.44 -15.50
C ALA A 37 13.72 6.96 -15.40
N VAL A 38 13.63 7.50 -14.17
CA VAL A 38 13.81 8.94 -13.90
C VAL A 38 15.19 9.42 -14.34
N GLU A 39 16.26 8.66 -14.08
CA GLU A 39 17.61 8.98 -14.55
C GLU A 39 17.72 8.96 -16.08
N TYR A 40 17.16 7.94 -16.74
CA TYR A 40 17.16 7.87 -18.20
C TYR A 40 16.35 8.99 -18.85
N GLU A 41 15.24 9.40 -18.24
CA GLU A 41 14.43 10.52 -18.74
C GLU A 41 15.19 11.86 -18.62
N ARG A 42 15.93 12.08 -17.53
CA ARG A 42 16.82 13.25 -17.37
C ARG A 42 17.93 13.28 -18.44
N ASP A 43 18.44 12.11 -18.80
CA ASP A 43 19.46 11.94 -19.83
C ASP A 43 18.90 11.98 -21.27
N GLY A 44 17.59 12.10 -21.46
CA GLY A 44 16.93 12.08 -22.78
C GLY A 44 16.99 10.72 -23.47
N LYS A 45 17.11 9.62 -22.72
CA LYS A 45 17.20 8.25 -23.24
C LYS A 45 15.82 7.58 -23.30
N SER A 46 14.91 8.17 -24.08
CA SER A 46 13.51 7.73 -24.14
C SER A 46 13.34 6.26 -24.58
N ASP A 47 14.25 5.72 -25.39
CA ASP A 47 14.24 4.30 -25.79
C ASP A 47 14.42 3.34 -24.60
N LYS A 48 15.20 3.75 -23.60
CA LYS A 48 15.43 2.96 -22.38
C LYS A 48 14.30 3.11 -21.38
N VAL A 49 13.70 4.30 -21.30
CA VAL A 49 12.50 4.54 -20.50
C VAL A 49 11.37 3.64 -20.98
N GLN A 50 11.13 3.57 -22.29
CA GLN A 50 10.11 2.68 -22.88
C GLN A 50 10.36 1.21 -22.56
N LYS A 51 11.61 0.73 -22.65
CA LYS A 51 11.96 -0.65 -22.26
C LYS A 51 11.71 -0.92 -20.78
N LEU A 52 12.01 0.05 -19.90
CA LEU A 52 11.69 -0.07 -18.47
C LEU A 52 10.17 -0.11 -18.24
N GLU A 53 9.40 0.70 -18.97
CA GLU A 53 7.94 0.70 -18.88
C GLU A 53 7.34 -0.67 -19.23
N GLU A 54 7.80 -1.30 -20.31
CA GLU A 54 7.40 -2.67 -20.69
C GLU A 54 7.73 -3.70 -19.62
N MET A 55 8.95 -3.66 -19.06
CA MET A 55 9.36 -4.55 -17.98
C MET A 55 8.56 -4.34 -16.70
N VAL A 56 8.23 -3.09 -16.36
CA VAL A 56 7.41 -2.75 -15.19
C VAL A 56 6.00 -3.30 -15.37
N LEU A 57 5.40 -3.22 -16.56
CA LEU A 57 4.08 -3.81 -16.84
C LEU A 57 4.06 -5.32 -16.62
N GLU A 58 5.03 -6.05 -17.17
CA GLU A 58 5.15 -7.50 -16.99
C GLU A 58 5.34 -7.88 -15.52
N MET A 59 6.15 -7.10 -14.81
CA MET A 59 6.42 -7.32 -13.39
C MET A 59 5.21 -7.01 -12.50
N VAL A 60 4.40 -6.00 -12.86
CA VAL A 60 3.12 -5.70 -12.18
C VAL A 60 2.12 -6.84 -12.38
N ALA A 61 1.99 -7.39 -13.59
CA ALA A 61 1.12 -8.54 -13.83
C ALA A 61 1.55 -9.75 -12.99
N SER A 62 2.86 -10.04 -12.95
CA SER A 62 3.42 -11.11 -12.10
C SER A 62 3.19 -10.86 -10.60
N TYR A 63 3.24 -9.60 -10.17
CA TYR A 63 2.99 -9.19 -8.79
C TYR A 63 1.53 -9.43 -8.39
N GLU A 64 0.58 -9.10 -9.27
CA GLU A 64 -0.85 -9.35 -9.06
C GLU A 64 -1.12 -10.85 -8.95
N ASP A 65 -0.50 -11.65 -9.80
CA ASP A 65 -0.60 -13.12 -9.76
C ASP A 65 -0.10 -13.71 -8.44
N CYS A 66 1.06 -13.27 -7.97
CA CYS A 66 1.61 -13.70 -6.67
C CYS A 66 0.71 -13.27 -5.49
N THR A 67 0.14 -12.08 -5.58
CA THR A 67 -0.78 -11.55 -4.56
C THR A 67 -2.07 -12.36 -4.52
N ALA A 68 -2.66 -12.65 -5.68
CA ALA A 68 -3.86 -13.48 -5.80
C ALA A 68 -3.62 -14.90 -5.28
N LEU A 69 -2.47 -15.50 -5.62
CA LEU A 69 -2.09 -16.82 -5.10
C LEU A 69 -1.96 -16.83 -3.57
N THR A 70 -1.31 -15.81 -3.00
CA THR A 70 -1.17 -15.66 -1.54
C THR A 70 -2.52 -15.58 -0.85
N GLN A 71 -3.45 -14.80 -1.40
CA GLN A 71 -4.80 -14.64 -0.87
C GLN A 71 -5.60 -15.94 -0.99
N ALA A 72 -5.53 -16.62 -2.13
CA ALA A 72 -6.19 -17.91 -2.35
C ALA A 72 -5.72 -18.97 -1.35
N ILE A 73 -4.40 -19.11 -1.15
CA ILE A 73 -3.81 -20.06 -0.19
C ILE A 73 -4.33 -19.78 1.24
N LYS A 74 -4.49 -18.50 1.62
CA LYS A 74 -5.02 -18.12 2.93
C LYS A 74 -6.52 -18.35 3.08
N ALA A 75 -7.28 -18.33 1.98
CA ALA A 75 -8.72 -18.58 1.97
C ALA A 75 -9.06 -20.09 2.03
N VAL A 76 -8.18 -20.96 1.51
CA VAL A 76 -8.38 -22.42 1.47
C VAL A 76 -8.83 -23.04 2.82
N PRO A 77 -8.21 -22.73 3.97
CA PRO A 77 -8.64 -23.28 5.25
C PRO A 77 -10.07 -22.89 5.65
N GLU A 78 -10.57 -21.75 5.17
CA GLU A 78 -11.91 -21.23 5.50
C GLU A 78 -13.00 -21.90 4.67
N VAL A 79 -12.71 -22.22 3.41
CA VAL A 79 -13.66 -22.87 2.49
C VAL A 79 -13.59 -24.40 2.53
N TYR A 80 -12.55 -24.96 3.14
CA TYR A 80 -12.35 -26.40 3.22
C TYR A 80 -13.42 -27.09 4.07
N GLN A 81 -14.16 -28.02 3.44
CA GLN A 81 -15.10 -28.92 4.13
C GLN A 81 -14.52 -30.34 4.19
N PRO A 82 -14.28 -30.89 5.40
CA PRO A 82 -13.81 -32.27 5.54
C PRO A 82 -14.82 -33.26 4.96
N SER A 83 -14.33 -34.22 4.19
CA SER A 83 -15.12 -35.35 3.68
C SER A 83 -14.32 -36.64 3.71
N ASP A 84 -14.98 -37.78 3.51
CA ASP A 84 -14.34 -39.10 3.44
C ASP A 84 -13.57 -39.32 2.12
N GLN A 85 -13.64 -38.37 1.18
CA GLN A 85 -12.94 -38.43 -0.11
C GLN A 85 -11.65 -37.61 -0.08
N SER A 86 -10.65 -38.04 -0.87
CA SER A 86 -9.43 -37.27 -1.05
C SER A 86 -9.73 -35.92 -1.69
N THR A 87 -9.31 -34.84 -1.05
CA THR A 87 -9.46 -33.48 -1.58
C THR A 87 -8.34 -33.13 -2.54
N ASP A 88 -8.69 -32.62 -3.72
CA ASP A 88 -7.74 -32.01 -4.63
C ASP A 88 -7.52 -30.53 -4.25
N PHE A 89 -6.45 -30.27 -3.50
CA PHE A 89 -6.13 -28.91 -3.07
C PHE A 89 -5.68 -28.01 -4.22
N LYS A 90 -5.19 -28.57 -5.33
CA LYS A 90 -4.76 -27.76 -6.48
C LYS A 90 -5.96 -27.07 -7.11
N THR A 91 -7.00 -27.83 -7.41
CA THR A 91 -8.23 -27.28 -8.02
C THR A 91 -8.94 -26.31 -7.09
N LEU A 92 -8.90 -26.54 -5.78
CA LEU A 92 -9.48 -25.63 -4.78
C LEU A 92 -8.72 -24.30 -4.73
N ILE A 93 -7.38 -24.31 -4.76
CA ILE A 93 -6.58 -23.09 -4.83
C ILE A 93 -6.83 -22.36 -6.15
N GLU A 94 -6.84 -23.07 -7.28
CA GLU A 94 -7.10 -22.48 -8.60
C GLU A 94 -8.49 -21.81 -8.67
N ALA A 95 -9.50 -22.42 -8.06
CA ALA A 95 -10.84 -21.84 -7.98
C ALA A 95 -10.85 -20.53 -7.17
N GLU A 96 -10.19 -20.48 -6.01
CA GLU A 96 -10.09 -19.24 -5.23
C GLU A 96 -9.24 -18.18 -5.94
N VAL A 97 -8.17 -18.56 -6.65
CA VAL A 97 -7.38 -17.61 -7.48
C VAL A 97 -8.26 -16.98 -8.55
N ASN A 98 -9.02 -17.77 -9.30
CA ASN A 98 -9.90 -17.25 -10.35
C ASN A 98 -10.95 -16.29 -9.80
N LYS A 99 -11.58 -16.65 -8.67
CA LYS A 99 -12.53 -15.78 -7.97
C LYS A 99 -11.90 -14.45 -7.53
N ILE A 100 -10.66 -14.47 -7.04
CA ILE A 100 -9.93 -13.25 -6.66
C ILE A 100 -9.63 -12.40 -7.90
N LYS A 101 -9.16 -13.02 -8.99
CA LYS A 101 -8.85 -12.30 -10.24
C LYS A 101 -10.09 -11.70 -10.89
N GLU A 102 -11.22 -12.40 -10.88
CA GLU A 102 -12.50 -11.88 -11.38
C GLU A 102 -12.96 -10.64 -10.60
N ALA A 103 -12.71 -10.59 -9.30
CA ALA A 103 -13.01 -9.43 -8.46
C ALA A 103 -12.06 -8.24 -8.69
N SER A 104 -10.81 -8.49 -9.11
CA SER A 104 -9.81 -7.48 -9.46
C SER A 104 -9.88 -7.16 -10.96
N SER A 105 -10.92 -6.45 -11.39
CA SER A 105 -11.09 -6.03 -12.79
C SER A 105 -10.15 -4.89 -13.23
N ALA A 106 -9.03 -4.66 -12.54
CA ALA A 106 -8.07 -3.62 -12.89
C ALA A 106 -7.20 -4.08 -14.06
N SER A 107 -7.11 -3.27 -15.12
CA SER A 107 -6.10 -3.48 -16.17
C SER A 107 -4.72 -3.16 -15.57
N GLY A 108 -3.66 -3.86 -15.99
CA GLY A 108 -2.29 -3.59 -15.50
C GLY A 108 -1.83 -2.14 -15.73
N GLN A 109 -2.43 -1.45 -16.72
CA GLN A 109 -2.23 -0.03 -17.02
C GLN A 109 -2.80 0.92 -15.94
N ASN A 110 -3.84 0.48 -15.23
CA ASN A 110 -4.48 1.23 -14.16
C ASN A 110 -3.95 0.80 -12.77
N HIS A 111 -2.97 -0.10 -12.72
CA HIS A 111 -2.41 -0.55 -11.46
C HIS A 111 -1.63 0.60 -10.79
N PRO A 112 -1.82 0.86 -9.48
CA PRO A 112 -1.20 1.99 -8.79
C PRO A 112 0.33 2.05 -8.91
N LEU A 113 1.01 0.89 -8.89
CA LEU A 113 2.48 0.85 -9.04
C LEU A 113 2.94 1.30 -10.44
N PHE A 114 2.16 0.96 -11.48
CA PHE A 114 2.48 1.35 -12.84
C PHE A 114 2.16 2.84 -13.08
N ARG A 115 1.04 3.32 -12.53
CA ARG A 115 0.72 4.75 -12.52
C ARG A 115 1.81 5.58 -11.85
N GLN A 116 2.24 5.19 -10.65
CA GLN A 116 3.31 5.87 -9.91
C GLN A 116 4.63 5.89 -10.71
N PHE A 117 4.93 4.82 -11.44
CA PHE A 117 6.08 4.78 -12.33
C PHE A 117 5.97 5.86 -13.42
N ARG A 118 4.87 5.91 -14.16
CA ARG A 118 4.65 6.89 -15.23
C ARG A 118 4.63 8.33 -14.71
N GLU A 119 3.96 8.59 -13.59
CA GLU A 119 3.95 9.90 -12.94
C GLU A 119 5.36 10.35 -12.54
N SER A 120 6.19 9.45 -12.03
CA SER A 120 7.57 9.79 -11.62
C SER A 120 8.44 10.18 -12.82
N VAL A 121 8.27 9.48 -13.96
CA VAL A 121 8.95 9.82 -15.21
C VAL A 121 8.42 11.15 -15.76
N TRP A 122 7.10 11.34 -15.80
CA TRP A 122 6.45 12.58 -16.26
C TRP A 122 6.94 13.82 -15.50
N ASN A 123 7.02 13.71 -14.17
CA ASN A 123 7.44 14.79 -13.27
C ASN A 123 8.87 15.28 -13.50
N VAL A 124 9.71 14.55 -14.25
CA VAL A 124 11.08 14.99 -14.60
C VAL A 124 11.07 16.32 -15.34
N HIS A 125 10.14 16.50 -16.29
CA HIS A 125 10.05 17.69 -17.14
C HIS A 125 8.76 18.50 -16.91
N HIS A 126 7.82 17.95 -16.15
CA HIS A 126 6.47 18.51 -15.98
C HIS A 126 6.06 18.62 -14.50
N ALA A 127 7.02 18.84 -13.60
CA ALA A 127 6.76 18.96 -12.17
C ALA A 127 5.61 19.94 -11.86
N GLY A 128 4.61 19.47 -11.10
CA GLY A 128 3.42 20.25 -10.74
C GLY A 128 2.33 20.29 -11.81
N GLN A 129 2.53 19.63 -12.96
CA GLN A 129 1.49 19.46 -13.98
C GLN A 129 0.92 18.04 -13.92
N PRO A 130 -0.42 17.87 -14.02
CA PRO A 130 -1.02 16.54 -14.08
C PRO A 130 -0.57 15.81 -15.35
N MET A 131 -0.42 14.48 -15.26
CA MET A 131 -0.06 13.66 -16.41
C MET A 131 -1.25 13.57 -17.40
N PRO A 132 -1.04 13.83 -18.70
CA PRO A 132 -2.11 13.78 -19.70
C PRO A 132 -2.76 12.39 -19.82
N GLY A 133 -4.09 12.35 -19.99
CA GLY A 133 -4.84 11.10 -20.18
C GLY A 133 -5.48 10.51 -18.93
N GLU A 134 -5.36 11.18 -17.77
CA GLU A 134 -6.02 10.79 -16.51
C GLU A 134 -7.35 11.55 -16.25
N GLU A 135 -7.78 12.40 -17.18
CA GLU A 135 -8.89 13.36 -17.01
C GLU A 135 -10.31 12.76 -17.04
N GLN A 136 -10.47 11.43 -17.06
CA GLN A 136 -11.78 10.75 -17.03
C GLN A 136 -12.07 9.99 -15.73
N GLU A 137 -11.18 10.04 -14.74
CA GLU A 137 -11.47 9.52 -13.41
C GLU A 137 -11.82 10.70 -12.51
N ASP A 138 -13.09 10.76 -12.09
CA ASP A 138 -13.64 11.76 -11.18
C ASP A 138 -12.63 12.23 -10.14
N ILE A 139 -12.56 13.56 -9.99
CA ILE A 139 -11.75 14.28 -9.01
C ILE A 139 -11.93 13.66 -7.63
N VAL A 140 -11.08 12.71 -7.30
CA VAL A 140 -10.54 12.52 -5.97
C VAL A 140 -9.10 12.98 -6.07
N MET A 141 -8.91 14.27 -5.84
CA MET A 141 -7.63 14.84 -5.42
C MET A 141 -7.17 14.12 -4.14
N THR A 142 -6.60 12.93 -4.30
CA THR A 142 -5.66 12.35 -3.35
C THR A 142 -4.35 12.28 -4.11
N SER A 143 -3.61 13.38 -4.08
CA SER A 143 -2.28 13.60 -4.67
C SER A 143 -1.19 12.66 -4.09
N THR A 144 -1.57 11.49 -3.61
CA THR A 144 -0.70 10.42 -3.12
C THR A 144 -1.61 9.20 -2.95
N GLN A 145 -1.78 8.38 -3.99
CA GLN A 145 -2.37 7.04 -3.86
C GLN A 145 -1.38 6.12 -3.13
N MET A 146 -0.99 6.51 -1.91
CA MET A 146 -0.21 5.67 -1.02
C MET A 146 -1.19 4.80 -0.26
N SER A 147 -0.87 3.53 -0.12
CA SER A 147 -1.62 2.58 0.71
C SER A 147 -1.61 2.93 2.22
N ILE A 148 -0.94 4.04 2.57
CA ILE A 148 -0.78 4.59 3.92
C ILE A 148 -1.89 5.62 4.17
N LEU A 149 -2.79 5.28 5.10
CA LEU A 149 -3.99 6.08 5.38
C LEU A 149 -3.79 7.23 6.38
N ASN A 150 -2.64 7.29 7.03
CA ASN A 150 -2.33 8.33 8.01
C ASN A 150 -0.85 8.74 7.92
N VAL A 151 -0.61 10.04 8.00
CA VAL A 151 0.74 10.64 7.91
C VAL A 151 1.48 10.66 9.25
N THR A 152 0.76 10.62 10.36
CA THR A 152 1.31 10.60 11.72
C THR A 152 0.72 9.45 12.54
N CYS A 153 1.47 8.93 13.50
CA CYS A 153 0.97 7.97 14.47
C CYS A 153 -0.06 8.65 15.40
N PRO A 154 -1.31 8.15 15.47
CA PRO A 154 -2.39 8.78 16.24
C PRO A 154 -2.17 8.81 17.77
N LEU A 155 -1.19 8.04 18.27
CA LEU A 155 -0.90 7.92 19.70
C LEU A 155 0.32 8.74 20.13
N THR A 156 1.31 8.89 19.24
CA THR A 156 2.57 9.59 19.56
C THR A 156 2.71 10.92 18.85
N GLY A 157 1.91 11.18 17.82
CA GLY A 157 2.04 12.34 16.94
C GLY A 157 3.24 12.27 15.97
N LYS A 158 4.11 11.26 16.09
CA LYS A 158 5.30 11.12 15.23
C LYS A 158 4.90 10.88 13.77
N PRO A 159 5.59 11.46 12.79
CA PRO A 159 5.42 11.11 11.38
C PRO A 159 5.61 9.61 11.16
N VAL A 160 4.79 9.01 10.28
CA VAL A 160 4.88 7.58 9.95
C VAL A 160 6.26 7.21 9.40
N ILE A 161 6.85 8.14 8.64
CA ILE A 161 8.21 8.03 8.10
C ILE A 161 9.31 8.02 9.17
N GLU A 162 9.03 8.42 10.41
CA GLU A 162 10.00 8.45 11.51
C GLU A 162 9.81 7.30 12.52
N LEU A 163 8.83 6.42 12.31
CA LEU A 163 8.55 5.32 13.23
C LEU A 163 9.67 4.26 13.18
N VAL A 164 10.09 3.81 14.36
CA VAL A 164 11.16 2.80 14.49
C VAL A 164 10.59 1.39 14.32
N ASP A 165 9.45 1.10 14.95
CA ASP A 165 8.74 -0.18 14.79
C ASP A 165 7.29 0.07 14.37
N PRO A 166 7.04 0.41 13.08
CA PRO A 166 5.72 0.69 12.57
C PRO A 166 4.88 -0.58 12.50
N VAL A 167 3.63 -0.49 12.94
CA VAL A 167 2.63 -1.57 12.86
C VAL A 167 1.34 -1.04 12.30
N ARG A 168 0.63 -1.85 11.52
CA ARG A 168 -0.64 -1.53 10.90
C ARG A 168 -1.74 -2.44 11.41
N CYS A 169 -2.93 -1.87 11.66
CA CYS A 169 -4.11 -2.66 11.98
C CYS A 169 -4.70 -3.26 10.70
N VAL A 170 -4.93 -4.58 10.67
CA VAL A 170 -5.50 -5.25 9.49
C VAL A 170 -6.94 -4.81 9.17
N ASP A 171 -7.71 -4.41 10.19
CA ASP A 171 -9.15 -4.08 10.02
C ASP A 171 -9.39 -2.62 9.58
N CYS A 172 -8.49 -1.68 9.90
CA CYS A 172 -8.62 -0.26 9.56
C CYS A 172 -7.45 0.32 8.76
N ARG A 173 -6.37 -0.44 8.58
CA ARG A 173 -5.14 -0.04 7.86
C ARG A 173 -4.39 1.19 8.41
N HIS A 174 -4.80 1.73 9.55
CA HIS A 174 -4.04 2.78 10.25
C HIS A 174 -2.75 2.27 10.87
N ILE A 175 -1.71 3.11 10.85
CA ILE A 175 -0.33 2.82 11.26
C ILE A 175 -0.03 3.46 12.61
N TYR A 176 0.71 2.73 13.45
CA TYR A 176 1.08 3.12 14.80
C TYR A 176 2.54 2.76 15.12
N GLU A 177 3.11 3.41 16.12
CA GLU A 177 4.30 2.91 16.82
C GLU A 177 3.90 1.71 17.70
N LYS A 178 4.62 0.60 17.59
CA LYS A 178 4.27 -0.66 18.26
C LYS A 178 4.21 -0.57 19.78
N GLY A 179 5.20 0.01 20.44
CA GLY A 179 5.21 0.10 21.91
C GLY A 179 3.97 0.83 22.47
N PRO A 180 3.73 2.07 22.02
CA PRO A 180 2.57 2.87 22.43
C PRO A 180 1.22 2.21 22.11
N VAL A 181 1.03 1.62 20.91
CA VAL A 181 -0.25 0.99 20.58
C VAL A 181 -0.51 -0.27 21.40
N MET A 182 0.53 -1.06 21.70
CA MET A 182 0.39 -2.23 22.56
C MET A 182 0.03 -1.84 24.00
N HIS A 183 0.59 -0.74 24.50
CA HIS A 183 0.20 -0.19 25.80
C HIS A 183 -1.26 0.32 25.78
N TYR A 184 -1.65 1.07 24.75
CA TYR A 184 -3.01 1.58 24.57
C TYR A 184 -4.08 0.47 24.53
N ILE A 185 -3.81 -0.62 23.80
CA ILE A 185 -4.73 -1.76 23.71
C ILE A 185 -4.92 -2.44 25.08
N ARG A 186 -3.87 -2.44 25.91
CA ARG A 186 -3.92 -3.05 27.26
C ARG A 186 -4.61 -2.14 28.29
N SER A 187 -4.48 -0.82 28.15
CA SER A 187 -4.98 0.15 29.14
C SER A 187 -6.44 0.58 28.90
N LYS A 188 -6.91 0.63 27.65
CA LYS A 188 -8.26 1.10 27.31
C LYS A 188 -9.24 -0.05 27.05
N LYS A 189 -10.49 0.08 27.52
CA LYS A 189 -11.57 -0.90 27.29
C LYS A 189 -12.89 -0.19 26.90
N PRO A 190 -13.40 -0.35 25.66
CA PRO A 190 -12.78 -1.01 24.52
C PRO A 190 -11.67 -0.15 23.88
N PRO A 191 -10.56 -0.74 23.40
CA PRO A 191 -9.48 -0.01 22.75
C PRO A 191 -9.85 0.35 21.30
N GLN A 192 -10.66 1.39 21.12
CA GLN A 192 -11.04 1.89 19.79
C GLN A 192 -9.87 2.53 19.05
N CYS A 193 -9.88 2.49 17.72
CA CYS A 193 -8.94 3.23 16.88
C CYS A 193 -8.97 4.73 17.25
N PRO A 194 -7.82 5.37 17.52
CA PRO A 194 -7.77 6.80 17.88
C PRO A 194 -8.01 7.78 16.72
N ILE A 195 -8.06 7.30 15.47
CA ILE A 195 -8.39 8.13 14.31
C ILE A 195 -9.87 8.53 14.40
N ALA A 196 -10.15 9.82 14.28
CA ALA A 196 -11.49 10.36 14.28
C ALA A 196 -12.35 9.68 13.20
N GLY A 197 -13.55 9.21 13.58
CA GLY A 197 -14.48 8.55 12.67
C GLY A 197 -14.19 7.08 12.37
N CYS A 198 -13.10 6.49 12.89
CA CYS A 198 -12.85 5.05 12.71
C CYS A 198 -13.58 4.22 13.78
N PRO A 199 -14.54 3.35 13.42
CA PRO A 199 -15.33 2.58 14.39
C PRO A 199 -14.61 1.31 14.89
N ARG A 200 -13.40 1.01 14.39
CA ARG A 200 -12.74 -0.28 14.63
C ARG A 200 -12.17 -0.37 16.05
N VAL A 201 -12.31 -1.54 16.66
CA VAL A 201 -11.70 -1.88 17.94
C VAL A 201 -10.39 -2.63 17.70
N LEU A 202 -9.30 -2.12 18.25
CA LEU A 202 -7.97 -2.67 18.07
C LEU A 202 -7.79 -3.96 18.89
N GLN A 203 -7.09 -4.93 18.31
CA GLN A 203 -6.76 -6.20 18.96
C GLN A 203 -5.27 -6.49 18.76
N ILE A 204 -4.62 -7.05 19.79
CA ILE A 204 -3.17 -7.35 19.75
C ILE A 204 -2.81 -8.24 18.54
N GLY A 205 -3.61 -9.29 18.28
CA GLY A 205 -3.37 -10.19 17.15
C GLY A 205 -3.65 -9.59 15.76
N LYS A 206 -4.20 -8.38 15.70
CA LYS A 206 -4.61 -7.70 14.46
C LYS A 206 -3.76 -6.47 14.14
N VAL A 207 -2.81 -6.11 15.00
CA VAL A 207 -1.88 -5.00 14.81
C VAL A 207 -0.50 -5.59 14.56
N ILE A 208 -0.10 -5.62 13.28
CA ILE A 208 1.09 -6.33 12.81
C ILE A 208 1.95 -5.43 11.92
N CYS A 209 3.26 -5.68 11.88
CA CYS A 209 4.13 -5.12 10.85
C CYS A 209 4.20 -6.15 9.71
N ASP A 210 3.42 -5.97 8.66
CA ASP A 210 3.57 -6.80 7.46
C ASP A 210 4.79 -6.34 6.63
N PRO A 211 5.38 -7.22 5.78
CA PRO A 211 6.55 -6.88 4.98
C PRO A 211 6.34 -5.70 4.01
N LEU A 212 5.09 -5.48 3.58
CA LEU A 212 4.77 -4.42 2.62
C LEU A 212 4.75 -3.04 3.29
N LEU A 213 4.30 -2.96 4.55
CA LEU A 213 4.23 -1.71 5.30
C LEU A 213 5.58 -0.98 5.34
N ARG A 214 6.68 -1.71 5.54
CA ARG A 214 8.02 -1.10 5.57
C ARG A 214 8.42 -0.54 4.21
N ILE A 215 8.12 -1.27 3.14
CA ILE A 215 8.39 -0.84 1.78
C ILE A 215 7.57 0.42 1.45
N GLU A 216 6.30 0.45 1.82
CA GLU A 216 5.41 1.60 1.62
C GLU A 216 5.92 2.84 2.36
N ILE A 217 6.46 2.67 3.57
CA ILE A 217 7.08 3.75 4.35
C ILE A 217 8.40 4.22 3.71
N ASP A 218 9.22 3.30 3.21
CA ASP A 218 10.48 3.63 2.54
C ASP A 218 10.25 4.33 1.18
N GLU A 219 9.20 3.96 0.46
CA GLU A 219 8.72 4.64 -0.74
C GLU A 219 8.26 6.08 -0.41
N LEU A 220 7.50 6.26 0.68
CA LEU A 220 7.10 7.57 1.20
C LEU A 220 8.31 8.47 1.44
N ARG A 221 9.30 7.96 2.18
CA ARG A 221 10.56 8.67 2.48
C ARG A 221 11.30 9.10 1.22
N SER A 222 11.25 8.27 0.17
CA SER A 222 11.94 8.54 -1.10
C SER A 222 11.18 9.50 -2.01
N SER A 223 9.86 9.64 -1.80
CA SER A 223 8.99 10.52 -2.58
C SER A 223 8.83 11.93 -2.03
N GLU A 224 9.29 12.22 -0.81
CA GLU A 224 9.29 13.59 -0.28
C GLU A 224 10.26 14.45 -1.10
N PRO A 225 9.78 15.46 -1.87
CA PRO A 225 10.66 16.55 -2.24
C PRO A 225 11.10 17.23 -0.95
N ALA A 226 12.37 17.63 -0.85
CA ALA A 226 12.84 18.50 0.22
C ALA A 226 11.91 19.72 0.31
N VAL A 227 10.98 19.72 1.26
CA VAL A 227 10.01 20.80 1.43
C VAL A 227 10.78 22.04 1.88
N PRO A 228 10.76 23.16 1.15
CA PRO A 228 11.14 24.43 1.75
C PRO A 228 10.03 24.75 2.75
N ASN A 229 10.36 24.75 4.05
CA ASN A 229 9.55 25.20 5.18
C ASN A 229 8.19 25.82 4.79
N GLY A 230 7.11 25.04 4.95
CA GLY A 230 5.73 25.51 4.84
C GLY A 230 5.31 26.42 6.01
N THR A 231 6.05 27.51 6.20
CA THR A 231 5.71 28.63 7.07
C THR A 231 5.97 29.91 6.29
N ASN A 232 5.05 30.23 5.38
CA ASN A 232 4.78 31.59 4.88
C ASN A 232 3.51 31.51 4.02
N ILE A 233 2.38 31.31 4.69
CA ILE A 233 1.11 31.80 4.16
C ILE A 233 1.03 33.21 4.75
N GLU A 234 1.47 34.21 3.98
CA GLU A 234 1.21 35.61 4.31
C GLU A 234 -0.29 35.84 4.10
N ASP A 235 -0.97 36.05 5.21
CA ASP A 235 -2.36 36.46 5.28
C ASP A 235 -2.47 37.89 4.74
N PHE A 236 -2.99 38.04 3.52
CA PHE A 236 -3.24 39.34 2.88
C PHE A 236 -4.68 39.83 3.11
N THR A 237 -5.34 39.39 4.19
CA THR A 237 -6.63 39.95 4.59
C THR A 237 -6.40 41.11 5.54
N ASP A 238 -6.02 42.28 5.01
CA ASP A 238 -6.19 43.59 5.65
C ASP A 238 -5.81 44.71 4.67
N LEU A 239 -6.65 44.96 3.65
CA LEU A 239 -6.69 46.24 2.93
C LEU A 239 -8.08 46.46 2.34
N LEU A 240 -9.11 46.49 3.18
CA LEU A 240 -10.33 47.24 2.91
C LEU A 240 -10.79 47.90 4.21
N ASP A 241 -11.05 49.20 4.10
CA ASP A 241 -11.79 50.08 5.01
C ASP A 241 -10.98 50.87 6.06
N GLU A 242 -10.47 52.03 5.65
CA GLU A 242 -10.78 53.27 6.37
C GLU A 242 -11.21 54.34 5.35
N ASP A 243 -12.52 54.62 5.36
CA ASP A 243 -13.17 55.79 4.78
C ASP A 243 -12.76 57.09 5.52
N ASP A 244 -13.10 58.23 4.90
CA ASP A 244 -13.35 59.56 5.50
C ASP A 244 -12.16 60.55 5.73
N GLU A 245 -11.87 61.40 4.72
CA GLU A 245 -12.10 62.87 4.73
C GLU A 245 -11.69 63.55 3.40
#